data_AF-A0A0S1WDY8-F1
#
_entry.id   AF-A0A0S1WDY8-F1
#
_cell.length_a   1.000
_cell.length_b   1.000
_cell.length_c   1.000
_cell.angle_alpha   90.00
_cell.angle_beta   90.00
_cell.angle_gamma   90.00
#
_symmetry.space_group_name_H-M   'P 1'
#
loop_
_entity.id
_entity.type
_entity.pdbx_description
1 polymer ?
#
loop_
_entity_poly.entity_id
_entity_poly.type
_entity_poly.pdbx_seq_one_letter_code
_entity_poly.pdbx_strand_id
1 'polypeptide(L)'
;LLLLDIGLLAGASQRDIGALVGLDAFVIVTGLAATLMKITVARYAFWTISTIAMVFLLYYLVAVFGDAVSDADEDTQSTFNALRNIILVTWAIYPVAWLVGTEGLALTGLYGETLLFMVLDLV
;
A
#
# COMPACT_ATOMS: atom_id res chain seq x y z
N LEU A 1 0.97 -0.89 10.55
CA LEU A 1 1.98 -0.32 11.47
C LEU A 1 2.92 0.64 10.76
N LEU A 2 3.40 0.31 9.55
CA LEU A 2 4.22 1.22 8.73
C LEU A 2 3.64 2.63 8.58
N LEU A 3 2.32 2.76 8.35
CA LEU A 3 1.64 4.06 8.26
C LEU A 3 1.63 4.85 9.57
N LEU A 4 1.62 4.16 10.71
CA LEU A 4 1.72 4.79 12.02
C LEU A 4 3.15 5.32 12.22
N ASP A 5 4.18 4.54 11.89
CA ASP A 5 5.58 4.95 12.04
C ASP A 5 5.90 6.20 11.20
N ILE A 6 5.57 6.17 9.90
CA ILE A 6 5.81 7.33 9.02
C ILE A 6 4.91 8.52 9.39
N GLY A 7 3.70 8.28 9.88
CA GLY A 7 2.81 9.33 10.36
C GLY A 7 3.30 10.01 11.63
N LEU A 8 3.86 9.25 12.57
CA LEU A 8 4.51 9.78 13.78
C LEU A 8 5.78 10.55 13.41
N LEU A 9 6.59 10.05 12.47
CA LEU A 9 7.75 10.76 11.94
C LEU A 9 7.36 12.08 11.28
N ALA A 10 6.27 12.09 10.52
CA ALA A 10 5.74 13.29 9.86
C ALA A 10 5.08 14.28 10.82
N GLY A 11 4.92 13.94 12.11
CA GLY A 11 4.16 14.77 13.06
C GLY A 11 2.67 14.87 12.73
N ALA A 12 2.12 13.90 11.99
CA ALA A 12 0.73 13.92 11.55
C ALA A 12 -0.26 13.75 12.72
N SER A 13 -1.44 14.35 12.59
CA SER A 13 -2.46 14.25 13.64
C SER A 13 -3.00 12.82 13.76
N GLN A 14 -3.50 12.46 14.95
CA GLN A 14 -4.15 11.15 15.15
C GLN A 14 -5.32 10.92 14.18
N ARG A 15 -6.00 12.00 13.77
CA ARG A 15 -7.10 11.93 12.79
C ARG A 15 -6.58 11.50 11.42
N ASP A 16 -5.47 12.06 10.97
CA ASP A 16 -4.89 11.78 9.65
C ASP A 16 -4.31 10.36 9.62
N ILE A 17 -3.58 9.98 10.67
CA ILE A 17 -3.08 8.61 10.85
C ILE A 17 -4.24 7.63 10.87
N GLY A 18 -5.29 7.91 11.65
CA GLY A 18 -6.48 7.06 11.74
C GLY A 18 -7.21 6.91 10.40
N ALA A 19 -7.29 7.99 9.60
CA ALA A 19 -7.89 7.94 8.28
C ALA A 19 -7.09 7.05 7.31
N LEU A 20 -5.76 7.20 7.27
CA LEU A 20 -4.89 6.38 6.44
C LEU A 20 -4.88 4.90 6.88
N VAL A 21 -4.85 4.62 8.17
CA VAL A 21 -4.95 3.25 8.69
C VAL A 21 -6.31 2.62 8.38
N GLY A 22 -7.39 3.40 8.46
CA GLY A 22 -8.73 2.92 8.08
C GLY A 22 -8.82 2.58 6.59
N LEU A 23 -8.23 3.42 5.73
CA LEU A 23 -8.15 3.17 4.30
C LEU A 23 -7.26 1.96 3.98
N ASP A 24 -6.16 1.78 4.69
CA ASP A 24 -5.28 0.61 4.60
C ASP A 24 -6.01 -0.69 4.94
N ALA A 25 -6.74 -0.70 6.06
CA ALA A 25 -7.58 -1.84 6.43
C ALA A 25 -8.62 -2.17 5.33
N PHE A 26 -9.20 -1.14 4.69
CA PHE A 26 -10.10 -1.35 3.56
C PHE A 26 -9.39 -1.97 2.34
N VAL A 27 -8.19 -1.52 1.99
CA VAL A 27 -7.36 -2.09 0.91
C VAL A 27 -7.12 -3.58 1.18
N ILE A 28 -6.67 -3.94 2.38
CA ILE A 28 -6.36 -5.33 2.74
C ILE A 28 -7.62 -6.21 2.73
N VAL A 29 -8.72 -5.75 3.34
CA VAL A 29 -9.97 -6.55 3.39
C VAL A 29 -10.55 -6.77 1.99
N THR A 30 -10.52 -5.76 1.13
CA THR A 30 -11.01 -5.89 -0.26
C THR A 30 -10.08 -6.75 -1.12
N GLY A 31 -8.76 -6.68 -0.91
CA GLY A 31 -7.79 -7.58 -1.55
C GLY A 31 -7.94 -9.04 -1.11
N LEU A 32 -8.22 -9.27 0.18
CA LEU A 32 -8.55 -10.60 0.69
C LEU A 32 -9.84 -11.12 0.05
N ALA A 33 -10.87 -10.27 -0.06
CA ALA A 33 -12.10 -10.64 -0.76
C ALA A 33 -11.81 -11.02 -2.22
N ALA A 34 -11.00 -10.23 -2.95
CA ALA A 34 -10.59 -10.54 -4.32
C ALA A 34 -9.95 -11.94 -4.43
N THR A 35 -9.11 -12.29 -3.46
CA THR A 35 -8.37 -13.57 -3.41
C THR A 35 -9.29 -14.76 -3.11
N LEU A 36 -10.31 -14.58 -2.25
CA LEU A 36 -11.20 -15.67 -1.82
C LEU A 36 -12.42 -15.88 -2.73
N MET A 37 -12.78 -14.90 -3.55
CA MET A 37 -13.94 -15.00 -4.45
C MET A 37 -13.76 -16.13 -5.48
N LYS A 38 -14.81 -16.93 -5.67
CA LYS A 38 -14.85 -18.01 -6.67
C LYS A 38 -15.27 -17.52 -8.06
N ILE A 39 -15.98 -16.39 -8.12
CA ILE A 39 -16.46 -15.80 -9.37
C ILE A 39 -15.40 -14.88 -9.93
N THR A 40 -14.87 -15.17 -11.12
CA THR A 40 -13.77 -14.43 -11.75
C THR A 40 -14.03 -12.94 -11.86
N VAL A 41 -15.22 -12.52 -12.31
CA VAL A 41 -15.57 -11.09 -12.40
C VAL A 41 -15.54 -10.40 -11.03
N ALA A 42 -15.95 -11.10 -9.97
CA ALA A 42 -15.91 -10.56 -8.61
C ALA A 42 -14.47 -10.41 -8.11
N ARG A 43 -13.58 -11.38 -8.42
CA ARG A 43 -12.14 -11.29 -8.09
C ARG A 43 -11.53 -10.00 -8.62
N TYR A 44 -11.68 -9.76 -9.92
CA TYR A 44 -11.13 -8.56 -10.56
C TYR A 44 -11.83 -7.27 -10.14
N ALA A 45 -13.15 -7.30 -9.84
CA ALA A 45 -13.85 -6.14 -9.32
C ALA A 45 -13.31 -5.72 -7.94
N PHE A 46 -13.16 -6.67 -7.02
CA PHE A 46 -12.59 -6.38 -5.69
C PHE A 46 -11.11 -6.00 -5.76
N TRP A 47 -10.32 -6.62 -6.64
CA TRP A 47 -8.94 -6.20 -6.90
C TRP A 47 -8.88 -4.76 -7.41
N THR A 48 -9.78 -4.37 -8.33
CA THR A 48 -9.84 -3.00 -8.86
C THR A 48 -10.22 -2.00 -7.76
N ILE A 49 -11.22 -2.33 -6.94
CA ILE A 49 -11.64 -1.50 -5.79
C ILE A 49 -10.49 -1.33 -4.80
N SER A 50 -9.80 -2.41 -4.44
CA SER A 50 -8.64 -2.42 -3.56
C SER A 50 -7.50 -1.57 -4.12
N THR A 51 -7.19 -1.73 -5.41
CA THR A 51 -6.13 -0.97 -6.09
C THR A 51 -6.45 0.52 -6.16
N ILE A 52 -7.69 0.91 -6.46
CA ILE A 52 -8.12 2.31 -6.45
C ILE A 52 -8.00 2.89 -5.03
N ALA A 53 -8.45 2.16 -4.01
CA ALA A 53 -8.31 2.59 -2.63
C ALA A 53 -6.83 2.75 -2.23
N MET A 54 -5.94 1.89 -2.72
CA MET A 54 -4.50 2.03 -2.51
C MET A 54 -3.93 3.26 -3.20
N VAL A 55 -4.39 3.62 -4.40
CA VAL A 55 -4.00 4.88 -5.05
C VAL A 55 -4.41 6.09 -4.21
N PHE A 56 -5.62 6.10 -3.64
CA PHE A 56 -6.04 7.14 -2.70
C PHE A 56 -5.18 7.15 -1.43
N LEU A 57 -4.83 5.98 -0.90
CA LEU A 57 -3.95 5.85 0.26
C LEU A 57 -2.58 6.46 0.00
N LEU A 58 -1.94 6.10 -1.12
CA LEU A 58 -0.63 6.62 -1.51
C LEU A 58 -0.71 8.13 -1.81
N TYR A 59 -1.80 8.61 -2.39
CA TYR A 59 -2.03 10.04 -2.58
C TYR A 59 -2.12 10.78 -1.23
N TYR A 60 -2.92 10.29 -0.28
CA TYR A 60 -3.04 10.90 1.04
C TYR A 60 -1.74 10.83 1.84
N LEU A 61 -0.96 9.76 1.68
CA LEU A 61 0.37 9.65 2.27
C LEU A 61 1.27 10.79 1.78
N VAL A 62 1.30 11.04 0.46
CA VAL A 62 2.14 12.10 -0.11
C VAL A 62 1.63 13.49 0.25
N ALA A 63 0.32 13.72 0.12
CA ALA A 63 -0.26 15.04 0.34
C ALA A 63 -0.34 15.39 1.83
N VAL A 64 -1.03 14.57 2.64
CA VAL A 64 -1.35 14.92 4.03
C VAL A 64 -0.12 14.79 4.93
N PHE A 65 0.64 13.70 4.83
CA PHE A 65 1.86 13.58 5.65
C PHE A 65 3.00 14.43 5.08
N GLY A 66 3.03 14.67 3.76
CA GLY A 66 3.98 15.61 3.17
C GLY A 66 3.77 17.05 3.65
N ASP A 67 2.52 17.47 3.77
CA ASP A 67 2.18 18.77 4.37
C ASP A 67 2.48 18.78 5.89
N ALA A 68 2.24 17.67 6.60
CA ALA A 68 2.52 17.61 8.05
C ALA A 68 4.01 17.73 8.38
N VAL A 69 4.88 17.14 7.55
CA VAL A 69 6.34 17.15 7.77
C VAL A 69 7.01 18.43 7.26
N SER A 70 6.31 19.32 6.54
CA SER A 70 6.94 20.48 5.89
C SER A 70 7.59 21.45 6.86
N ASP A 71 7.08 21.49 8.10
CA ASP A 71 7.56 22.37 9.17
C ASP A 71 8.61 21.69 10.07
N ALA A 72 8.95 20.43 9.80
CA ALA A 72 9.97 19.68 10.54
C ALA A 72 11.40 20.07 10.10
N ASP A 73 12.41 19.61 10.85
CA ASP A 73 13.81 19.80 10.48
C ASP A 73 14.20 19.00 9.21
N GLU A 74 15.33 19.38 8.60
CA GLU A 74 15.78 18.83 7.32
C GLU A 74 16.07 17.32 7.37
N ASP A 75 16.58 16.81 8.50
CA ASP A 75 16.87 15.37 8.66
C ASP A 75 15.58 14.56 8.71
N THR A 76 14.56 15.07 9.42
CA THR A 76 13.21 14.47 9.47
C THR A 76 12.56 14.47 8.09
N GLN A 77 12.59 15.60 7.36
CA GLN A 77 12.04 15.68 6.01
C GLN A 77 12.75 14.72 5.04
N SER A 78 14.08 14.64 5.11
CA SER A 78 14.89 13.72 4.30
C SER A 78 14.50 12.25 4.56
N THR A 79 14.42 11.87 5.84
CA THR A 79 14.03 10.51 6.25
C THR A 79 12.60 10.18 5.81
N PHE A 80 11.66 11.11 5.99
CA PHE A 80 10.29 10.94 5.52
C PHE A 80 10.22 10.73 4.01
N ASN A 81 10.93 11.55 3.23
CA ASN A 81 10.96 11.41 1.78
C ASN A 81 11.53 10.06 1.33
N ALA A 82 12.59 9.56 1.99
CA ALA A 82 13.14 8.25 1.72
C ALA A 82 12.13 7.13 1.99
N LEU A 83 11.52 7.12 3.19
CA LEU A 83 10.51 6.12 3.57
C LEU A 83 9.27 6.18 2.68
N ARG A 84 8.77 7.39 2.39
CA ARG A 84 7.64 7.60 1.48
C ARG A 84 7.93 7.02 0.11
N ASN A 85 9.13 7.24 -0.43
CA ASN A 85 9.49 6.73 -1.75
C ASN A 85 9.61 5.19 -1.77
N ILE A 86 10.15 4.58 -0.71
CA ILE A 86 10.17 3.12 -0.54
C ILE A 86 8.74 2.58 -0.54
N ILE A 87 7.85 3.16 0.27
CA ILE A 87 6.44 2.77 0.35
C ILE A 87 5.77 2.91 -1.03
N LEU A 88 5.91 4.06 -1.69
CA LEU A 88 5.28 4.30 -3.00
C LEU A 88 5.66 3.26 -4.04
N VAL A 89 6.95 2.90 -4.12
CA VAL A 89 7.44 1.94 -5.11
C VAL A 89 7.02 0.54 -4.74
N THR A 90 7.31 0.08 -3.52
CA THR A 90 7.03 -1.29 -3.09
C THR A 90 5.53 -1.58 -3.08
N TRP A 91 4.72 -0.68 -2.50
CA TRP A 91 3.28 -0.90 -2.36
C TRP A 91 2.57 -0.91 -3.71
N ALA A 92 2.99 -0.06 -4.66
CA ALA A 92 2.43 -0.04 -6.01
C ALA A 92 2.68 -1.36 -6.78
N ILE A 93 3.68 -2.16 -6.39
CA ILE A 93 3.98 -3.44 -7.03
C ILE A 93 3.04 -4.55 -6.53
N TYR A 94 2.56 -4.54 -5.28
CA TYR A 94 1.66 -5.58 -4.76
C TYR A 94 0.43 -5.89 -5.62
N PRO A 95 -0.37 -4.92 -6.10
CA PRO A 95 -1.51 -5.24 -6.97
C PRO A 95 -1.07 -5.82 -8.31
N VAL A 96 0.11 -5.45 -8.81
CA VAL A 96 0.70 -6.00 -10.04
C VAL A 96 1.16 -7.44 -9.79
N ALA A 97 1.83 -7.70 -8.68
CA ALA A 97 2.27 -9.03 -8.25
C ALA A 97 1.07 -9.99 -8.14
N TRP A 98 0.00 -9.57 -7.48
CA TRP A 98 -1.25 -10.32 -7.42
C TRP A 98 -1.86 -10.54 -8.82
N LEU A 99 -1.84 -9.52 -9.68
CA LEU A 99 -2.43 -9.61 -11.02
C LEU A 99 -1.68 -10.60 -11.93
N VAL A 100 -0.35 -10.64 -11.86
CA VAL A 100 0.46 -11.59 -12.65
C VAL A 100 0.57 -12.97 -12.00
N GLY A 101 0.30 -13.05 -10.70
CA GLY A 101 0.32 -14.27 -9.88
C GLY A 101 -0.79 -15.26 -10.18
N THR A 102 -0.82 -16.33 -9.39
CA THR A 102 -1.75 -17.45 -9.54
C THR A 102 -3.20 -17.06 -9.25
N GLU A 103 -3.42 -15.97 -8.52
CA GLU A 103 -4.72 -15.41 -8.17
C GLU A 103 -5.37 -14.63 -9.32
N GLY A 104 -4.55 -14.06 -10.20
CA GLY A 104 -4.98 -13.21 -11.32
C GLY A 104 -4.87 -13.93 -12.65
N LEU A 105 -3.91 -13.48 -13.47
CA LEU A 105 -3.67 -13.90 -14.84
C LEU A 105 -2.82 -15.17 -14.97
N ALA A 106 -2.23 -15.65 -13.86
CA ALA A 106 -1.36 -16.83 -13.81
C ALA A 106 -0.19 -16.78 -14.80
N LEU A 107 0.44 -15.61 -14.97
CA LEU A 107 1.63 -15.42 -15.79
C LEU A 107 2.89 -15.94 -15.10
N THR A 108 2.88 -15.97 -13.76
CA THR A 108 3.88 -16.65 -12.93
C THR A 108 3.21 -17.74 -12.10
N GLY A 109 3.95 -18.82 -11.84
CA GLY A 109 3.50 -19.87 -10.92
C GLY A 109 3.77 -19.50 -9.46
N LEU A 110 3.23 -20.30 -8.53
CA LEU A 110 3.30 -20.05 -7.08
C LEU A 110 4.71 -19.77 -6.57
N TYR A 111 5.73 -20.47 -7.08
CA TYR A 111 7.12 -20.25 -6.68
C TYR A 111 7.61 -18.83 -7.01
N GLY A 112 7.38 -18.38 -8.24
CA GLY A 112 7.82 -17.06 -8.69
C GLY A 112 7.02 -15.94 -8.03
N GLU A 113 5.73 -16.16 -7.82
CA GLU A 113 4.87 -15.25 -7.07
C GLU A 113 5.31 -15.10 -5.60
N THR A 114 5.55 -16.22 -4.91
CA THR A 114 6.03 -16.23 -3.51
C THR A 114 7.38 -15.53 -3.40
N LEU A 115 8.29 -15.74 -4.36
CA LEU A 115 9.58 -15.05 -4.42
C LEU A 115 9.40 -13.53 -4.55
N LEU A 116 8.47 -13.09 -5.42
CA LEU A 116 8.19 -11.68 -5.61
C LEU A 116 7.66 -11.03 -4.33
N PHE A 117 6.66 -11.64 -3.68
CA PHE A 117 6.14 -11.13 -2.40
C PHE A 117 7.20 -11.13 -1.29
N MET A 118 8.03 -12.16 -1.21
CA MET A 118 9.13 -12.21 -0.24
C MET A 118 10.10 -11.03 -0.41
N VAL A 119 10.46 -10.70 -1.65
CA VAL A 119 11.35 -9.56 -1.93
C VAL A 119 10.67 -8.24 -1.54
N LEU A 120 9.38 -8.08 -1.86
CA LEU A 120 8.63 -6.87 -1.50
C LEU A 120 8.51 -6.71 0.02
N ASP A 121 8.30 -7.80 0.76
CA ASP A 121 8.13 -7.76 2.21
C ASP A 121 9.45 -7.52 2.98
N LEU A 122 10.61 -7.76 2.35
CA LEU A 122 11.93 -7.56 2.95
C LEU A 122 12.50 -6.14 2.78
N VAL A 123 12.04 -5.43 1.74
CA VAL A 123 12.50 -4.07 1.40
C VAL A 123 11.77 -3.03 2.26
#